data_AF-A0A7W1IGR2-F1
#
_entry.id   AF-A0A7W1IGR2-F1
#
_cell.length_a   1.000
_cell.length_b   1.000
_cell.length_c   1.000
_cell.angle_alpha   90.00
_cell.angle_beta   90.00
_cell.angle_gamma   90.00
#
_symmetry.space_group_name_H-M   'P 1'
#
loop_
_entity.id
_entity.type
_entity.pdbx_description
1 polymer ?
#
loop_
_entity_poly.entity_id
_entity_poly.type
_entity_poly.pdbx_seq_one_letter_code
_entity_poly.pdbx_strand_id
1 'polypeptide(L)'
;MKVIYKYISIAVVLFFLTACHKYPEGGFVFQRIKHLFGDNKDMAHKGWKLKLYEVNGIDSTEMIKGRNLSSDGEGNFIVFSIAWAHSRTYFAGTYVYHYTMSIDKKAKLFSIGSELNANDNDTSQCFIRNNILTCQRNIFNPERNRATEWSIRKLTKTKLIITKSLVNTYKIVLTH
;
A
#
# COMPACT_ATOMS: atom_id res chain seq x y z
N MET A 1 16.73 -56.85 17.00
CA MET A 1 16.56 -56.03 15.77
C MET A 1 15.21 -55.31 15.67
N LYS A 2 14.06 -55.96 15.96
CA LYS A 2 12.72 -55.32 15.84
C LYS A 2 12.50 -54.05 16.69
N VAL A 3 13.22 -53.91 17.80
CA VAL A 3 13.08 -52.77 18.74
C VAL A 3 13.76 -51.50 18.20
N ILE A 4 14.89 -51.63 17.49
CA ILE A 4 15.63 -50.50 16.92
C ILE A 4 14.81 -49.80 15.83
N TYR A 5 14.11 -50.57 14.99
CA TYR A 5 13.21 -50.03 13.96
C TYR A 5 12.06 -49.19 14.55
N LYS A 6 11.52 -49.57 15.72
CA LYS A 6 10.49 -48.77 16.40
C LYS A 6 11.01 -47.39 16.80
N TYR A 7 12.20 -47.32 17.39
CA TYR A 7 12.79 -46.04 17.78
C TYR A 7 13.15 -45.15 16.58
N ILE A 8 13.65 -45.74 15.49
CA ILE A 8 13.92 -44.99 14.25
C ILE A 8 12.62 -44.45 13.65
N SER A 9 11.55 -45.24 13.60
CA SER A 9 10.25 -44.77 13.08
C SER A 9 9.66 -43.62 13.90
N ILE A 10 9.78 -43.66 15.23
CA ILE A 10 9.31 -42.60 16.12
C ILE A 10 10.13 -41.32 15.93
N ALA A 11 11.46 -41.44 15.80
CA ALA A 11 12.35 -40.30 15.56
C ALA A 11 12.06 -39.62 14.20
N VAL A 12 11.81 -40.41 13.15
CA VAL A 12 11.44 -39.90 11.82
C VAL A 12 10.10 -39.15 11.88
N VAL A 13 9.09 -39.72 12.54
CA VAL A 13 7.77 -39.06 12.71
C VAL A 13 7.90 -37.76 13.53
N LEU A 14 8.72 -37.75 14.58
CA LEU A 14 9.00 -36.53 15.35
C LEU A 14 9.72 -35.46 14.53
N PHE A 15 10.63 -35.86 13.64
CA PHE A 15 11.33 -34.93 12.74
C PHE A 15 10.38 -34.30 11.70
N PHE A 16 9.38 -35.04 11.23
CA PHE A 16 8.34 -34.51 10.35
C PHE A 16 7.35 -33.58 11.09
N LEU A 17 7.08 -33.82 12.36
CA LEU A 17 6.19 -32.98 13.18
C LEU A 17 6.84 -31.67 13.61
N THR A 18 8.17 -31.62 13.81
CA THR A 18 8.90 -30.37 14.10
C THR A 18 9.18 -29.53 12.85
N ALA A 19 9.09 -30.13 11.66
CA ALA A 19 9.13 -29.44 10.37
C ALA A 19 7.77 -28.80 9.98
N CYS A 20 6.89 -28.55 10.96
CA CYS A 20 5.64 -27.83 10.75
C CYS A 20 5.95 -26.37 10.39
N HIS A 21 6.10 -26.12 9.08
CA HIS A 21 6.39 -24.81 8.52
C HIS A 21 5.29 -23.82 8.89
N LYS A 22 5.71 -22.76 9.57
CA LYS A 22 5.01 -21.51 9.87
C LYS A 22 3.99 -21.14 8.78
N TYR A 23 2.73 -20.95 9.21
CA TYR A 23 1.55 -20.67 8.40
C TYR A 23 1.83 -19.81 7.14
N PRO A 24 1.61 -20.35 5.92
CA PRO A 24 1.89 -19.63 4.68
C PRO A 24 1.12 -18.31 4.61
N GLU A 25 -0.12 -18.28 5.09
CA GLU A 25 -0.97 -17.09 5.07
C GLU A 25 -0.37 -15.92 5.88
N GLY A 26 0.16 -16.20 7.08
CA GLY A 26 0.82 -15.20 7.91
C GLY A 26 2.13 -14.69 7.30
N GLY A 27 2.89 -15.59 6.66
CA GLY A 27 4.13 -15.24 5.96
C GLY A 27 3.90 -14.32 4.75
N PHE A 28 2.87 -14.59 3.95
CA PHE A 28 2.55 -13.77 2.78
C PHE A 28 2.07 -12.37 3.15
N VAL A 29 1.22 -12.25 4.17
CA VAL A 29 0.78 -10.94 4.67
C VAL A 29 1.99 -10.17 5.22
N PHE A 30 2.82 -10.80 6.04
CA PHE A 30 4.03 -10.18 6.60
C PHE A 30 4.98 -9.65 5.51
N GLN A 31 5.25 -10.45 4.47
CA GLN A 31 6.08 -10.00 3.35
C GLN A 31 5.45 -8.84 2.58
N ARG A 32 4.13 -8.84 2.38
CA ARG A 32 3.43 -7.73 1.71
C ARG A 32 3.48 -6.44 2.53
N ILE A 33 3.25 -6.52 3.84
CA ILE A 33 3.46 -5.39 4.76
C ILE A 33 4.88 -4.85 4.60
N LYS A 34 5.89 -5.72 4.71
CA LYS A 34 7.29 -5.30 4.56
C LYS A 34 7.60 -4.71 3.18
N HIS A 35 7.01 -5.24 2.12
CA HIS A 35 7.16 -4.66 0.78
C HIS A 35 6.57 -3.27 0.70
N LEU A 36 5.37 -3.06 1.23
CA LEU A 36 4.64 -1.80 1.16
C LEU A 36 5.22 -0.72 2.07
N PHE A 37 5.55 -1.06 3.31
CA PHE A 37 5.96 -0.13 4.37
C PHE A 37 7.46 -0.16 4.68
N GLY A 38 8.24 -1.03 4.01
CA GLY A 38 9.68 -1.21 4.24
C GLY A 38 10.01 -2.14 5.41
N ASP A 39 9.19 -2.10 6.46
CA ASP A 39 9.30 -2.96 7.65
C ASP A 39 7.91 -3.27 8.23
N ASN A 40 7.84 -4.11 9.28
CA ASN A 40 6.62 -4.41 10.03
C ASN A 40 6.80 -4.07 11.52
N LYS A 41 7.04 -2.79 11.80
CA LYS A 41 7.18 -2.23 13.15
C LYS A 41 6.49 -0.87 13.23
N ASP A 42 6.27 -0.39 14.44
CA ASP A 42 5.70 0.93 14.69
C ASP A 42 6.53 2.00 13.97
N MET A 43 5.84 3.00 13.40
CA MET A 43 6.44 4.12 12.64
C MET A 43 7.23 3.73 11.39
N ALA A 44 7.17 2.47 10.94
CA ALA A 44 7.74 2.07 9.66
C ALA A 44 7.09 2.85 8.53
N HIS A 45 7.90 3.30 7.57
CA HIS A 45 7.41 4.06 6.43
C HIS A 45 8.25 3.78 5.19
N LYS A 46 7.62 3.96 4.03
CA LYS A 46 8.28 3.80 2.75
C LYS A 46 7.67 4.76 1.72
N GLY A 47 8.53 5.54 1.09
CA GLY A 47 8.16 6.44 -0.01
C GLY A 47 8.17 5.71 -1.34
N TRP A 48 7.12 5.90 -2.13
CA TRP A 48 6.94 5.29 -3.44
C TRP A 48 6.78 6.37 -4.48
N LYS A 49 7.61 6.35 -5.53
CA LYS A 49 7.50 7.29 -6.64
C LYS A 49 6.36 6.88 -7.57
N LEU A 50 5.46 7.81 -7.87
CA LEU A 50 4.43 7.67 -8.89
C LEU A 50 5.09 7.58 -10.27
N LYS A 51 4.88 6.44 -10.95
CA LYS A 51 5.37 6.20 -12.31
C LYS A 51 4.27 6.34 -13.36
N LEU A 52 3.05 5.94 -13.03
CA LEU A 52 1.89 6.00 -13.94
C LEU A 52 0.61 6.19 -13.14
N TYR A 53 -0.23 7.11 -13.58
CA TYR A 53 -1.63 7.24 -13.22
C TYR A 53 -2.47 7.21 -14.51
N GLU A 54 -3.22 6.14 -14.71
CA GLU A 54 -3.97 5.88 -15.94
C GLU A 54 -5.46 5.89 -15.65
N VAL A 55 -6.24 6.58 -16.49
CA VAL A 55 -7.72 6.66 -16.44
C VAL A 55 -8.27 6.20 -17.78
N ASN A 56 -9.08 5.14 -17.81
CA ASN A 56 -9.64 4.56 -19.03
C ASN A 56 -8.59 4.26 -20.11
N GLY A 57 -7.41 3.78 -19.69
CA GLY A 57 -6.30 3.49 -20.60
C GLY A 57 -5.48 4.71 -21.04
N ILE A 58 -5.84 5.92 -20.60
CA ILE A 58 -5.15 7.17 -20.92
C ILE A 58 -4.19 7.54 -19.79
N ASP A 59 -2.91 7.70 -20.11
CA ASP A 59 -1.92 8.21 -19.17
C ASP A 59 -2.26 9.66 -18.77
N SER A 60 -2.62 9.82 -17.50
CA SER A 60 -3.03 11.07 -16.87
C SER A 60 -2.07 11.49 -15.76
N THR A 61 -0.84 10.95 -15.75
CA THR A 61 0.15 11.17 -14.68
C THR A 61 0.48 12.64 -14.47
N GLU A 62 0.71 13.38 -15.55
CA GLU A 62 1.02 14.81 -15.49
C GLU A 62 -0.13 15.65 -14.94
N MET A 63 -1.37 15.15 -14.98
CA MET A 63 -2.55 15.84 -14.46
C MET A 63 -2.68 15.75 -12.94
N ILE A 64 -1.93 14.85 -12.29
CA ILE A 64 -1.97 14.70 -10.83
C ILE A 64 -1.35 15.90 -10.14
N LYS A 65 -0.29 16.46 -10.73
CA LYS A 65 0.41 17.63 -10.22
C LYS A 65 -0.27 18.92 -10.68
N GLY A 66 -0.47 19.84 -9.76
CA GLY A 66 -0.76 21.23 -10.09
C GLY A 66 0.45 21.89 -10.75
N ARG A 67 0.18 22.88 -11.62
CA ARG A 67 1.15 23.64 -12.43
C ARG A 67 2.34 24.25 -11.66
N ASN A 68 2.25 24.37 -10.33
CA ASN A 68 3.19 25.09 -9.46
C ASN A 68 4.09 24.20 -8.59
N LEU A 69 4.11 22.89 -8.81
CA LEU A 69 5.03 22.00 -8.09
C LEU A 69 6.46 22.19 -8.61
N SER A 70 7.37 22.51 -7.70
CA SER A 70 8.80 22.57 -7.97
C SER A 70 9.34 21.20 -8.41
N SER A 71 10.43 21.22 -9.17
CA SER A 71 11.14 20.05 -9.72
C SER A 71 11.70 19.09 -8.67
N ASP A 72 11.53 19.41 -7.39
CA ASP A 72 12.17 18.83 -6.19
C ASP A 72 11.69 17.40 -5.91
N GLY A 73 10.78 16.86 -6.73
CA GLY A 73 10.40 15.46 -6.73
C GLY A 73 9.39 15.06 -5.65
N GLU A 74 9.17 15.87 -4.61
CA GLU A 74 8.29 15.55 -3.47
C GLU A 74 6.83 15.29 -3.88
N GLY A 75 6.30 16.04 -4.86
CA GLY A 75 4.92 15.86 -5.37
C GLY A 75 4.67 14.55 -6.13
N ASN A 76 5.70 13.73 -6.36
CA ASN A 76 5.57 12.40 -6.96
C ASN A 76 5.61 11.26 -5.94
N PHE A 77 5.88 11.54 -4.68
CA PHE A 77 6.00 10.48 -3.69
C PHE A 77 4.68 10.24 -2.98
N ILE A 78 4.38 8.96 -2.81
CA ILE A 78 3.34 8.45 -1.96
C ILE A 78 4.02 7.73 -0.81
N VAL A 79 3.83 8.20 0.40
CA VAL A 79 4.38 7.58 1.59
C VAL A 79 3.35 6.66 2.19
N PHE A 80 3.69 5.38 2.34
CA PHE A 80 2.91 4.44 3.14
C PHE A 80 3.57 4.31 4.49
N SER A 81 2.82 4.40 5.58
CA SER A 81 3.34 4.27 6.94
C SER A 81 2.45 3.42 7.85
N ILE A 82 3.08 2.89 8.89
CA ILE A 82 2.44 2.18 9.99
C ILE A 82 2.45 3.11 11.19
N ALA A 83 1.28 3.45 11.73
CA ALA A 83 1.20 4.20 12.98
C ALA A 83 1.63 3.30 14.14
N TRP A 84 0.93 2.18 14.24
CA TRP A 84 1.02 1.20 15.29
C TRP A 84 0.81 -0.19 14.66
N ALA A 85 1.86 -1.00 14.60
CA ALA A 85 1.85 -2.31 13.96
C ALA A 85 0.90 -3.28 14.65
N HIS A 86 0.77 -3.18 15.98
CA HIS A 86 -0.10 -4.03 16.78
C HIS A 86 -1.60 -3.77 16.52
N SER A 87 -1.99 -2.51 16.30
CA SER A 87 -3.38 -2.13 16.00
C SER A 87 -3.72 -2.23 14.52
N ARG A 88 -2.74 -2.53 13.66
CA ARG A 88 -2.87 -2.57 12.19
C ARG A 88 -3.40 -1.25 11.61
N THR A 89 -3.02 -0.14 12.23
CA THR A 89 -3.36 1.20 11.74
C THR A 89 -2.31 1.63 10.73
N TYR A 90 -2.74 1.75 9.47
CA TYR A 90 -1.88 2.12 8.36
C TYR A 90 -2.31 3.45 7.76
N PHE A 91 -1.37 4.16 7.17
CA PHE A 91 -1.62 5.40 6.46
C PHE A 91 -0.99 5.37 5.08
N ALA A 92 -1.61 6.10 4.15
CA ALA A 92 -0.97 6.58 2.93
C ALA A 92 -1.01 8.10 2.94
N GLY A 93 0.01 8.72 2.36
CA GLY A 93 0.04 10.16 2.18
C GLY A 93 0.66 10.52 0.85
N THR A 94 0.11 11.53 0.21
CA THR A 94 0.81 12.34 -0.78
C THR A 94 1.29 13.61 -0.08
N TYR A 95 1.81 14.56 -0.84
CA TYR A 95 2.17 15.87 -0.28
C TYR A 95 0.95 16.67 0.20
N VAL A 96 -0.20 16.51 -0.45
CA VAL A 96 -1.43 17.27 -0.14
C VAL A 96 -2.42 16.45 0.69
N TYR A 97 -2.51 15.15 0.41
CA TYR A 97 -3.54 14.28 0.99
C TYR A 97 -2.97 13.26 1.97
N HIS A 98 -3.69 12.97 3.05
CA HIS A 98 -3.38 11.94 4.02
C HIS A 98 -4.58 11.03 4.22
N TYR A 99 -4.38 9.73 4.16
CA TYR A 99 -5.44 8.72 4.15
C TYR A 99 -5.21 7.67 5.23
N THR A 100 -6.28 7.22 5.86
CA THR A 100 -6.27 6.00 6.67
C THR A 100 -6.43 4.79 5.77
N MET A 101 -5.69 3.72 6.05
CA MET A 101 -5.71 2.51 5.24
C MET A 101 -6.01 1.26 6.05
N SER A 102 -6.71 0.33 5.42
CA SER A 102 -6.79 -1.06 5.88
C SER A 102 -6.37 -2.01 4.76
N ILE A 103 -5.80 -3.14 5.16
CA ILE A 103 -5.33 -4.20 4.28
C ILE A 103 -6.15 -5.44 4.61
N ASP A 104 -6.80 -6.02 3.60
CA ASP A 104 -7.57 -7.24 3.83
C ASP A 104 -6.68 -8.39 4.30
N LYS A 105 -7.27 -9.43 4.92
CA LYS A 105 -6.52 -10.57 5.47
C LYS A 105 -5.68 -11.31 4.41
N LYS A 106 -6.06 -11.22 3.13
CA LYS A 106 -5.32 -11.83 2.01
C LYS A 106 -4.35 -10.84 1.34
N ALA A 107 -4.30 -9.60 1.82
CA ALA A 107 -3.53 -8.48 1.31
C ALA A 107 -3.68 -8.28 -0.21
N LYS A 108 -4.85 -8.59 -0.76
CA LYS A 108 -5.27 -8.40 -2.15
C LYS A 108 -6.00 -7.07 -2.38
N LEU A 109 -6.57 -6.49 -1.32
CA LEU A 109 -7.31 -5.25 -1.34
C LEU A 109 -6.70 -4.27 -0.33
N PHE A 110 -6.64 -3.00 -0.73
CA PHE A 110 -6.44 -1.89 0.18
C PHE A 110 -7.68 -1.02 0.18
N SER A 111 -8.28 -0.82 1.34
CA SER A 111 -9.32 0.18 1.51
C SER A 111 -8.65 1.45 2.02
N ILE A 112 -8.70 2.50 1.21
CA ILE A 112 -8.16 3.81 1.54
C ILE A 112 -9.37 4.65 1.96
N GLY A 113 -9.51 4.83 3.27
CA GLY A 113 -10.57 5.56 3.95
C GLY A 113 -10.23 7.04 4.13
N SER A 114 -11.23 7.79 4.62
CA SER A 114 -11.29 9.25 4.62
C SER A 114 -10.11 9.94 5.31
N GLU A 115 -9.94 11.19 4.91
CA GLU A 115 -8.77 12.01 5.18
C GLU A 115 -8.75 12.49 6.64
N LEU A 116 -7.57 12.57 7.26
CA LEU A 116 -7.46 13.13 8.62
C LEU A 116 -7.61 14.66 8.65
N ASN A 117 -7.35 15.35 7.53
CA ASN A 117 -7.18 16.82 7.51
C ASN A 117 -7.80 17.52 6.28
N ALA A 118 -8.58 16.82 5.46
CA ALA A 118 -8.89 17.30 4.13
C ALA A 118 -10.38 17.10 3.81
N ASN A 119 -10.93 18.02 3.02
CA ASN A 119 -12.37 18.11 2.77
C ASN A 119 -12.74 16.91 1.87
N ASP A 120 -13.37 15.88 2.45
CA ASP A 120 -13.66 14.57 1.84
C ASP A 120 -14.38 14.60 0.49
N ASN A 121 -14.86 15.78 0.07
CA ASN A 121 -15.61 16.03 -1.16
C ASN A 121 -14.75 16.54 -2.32
N ASP A 122 -13.48 16.90 -2.09
CA ASP A 122 -12.67 17.58 -3.10
C ASP A 122 -11.75 16.62 -3.86
N THR A 123 -12.04 16.46 -5.16
CA THR A 123 -11.23 15.71 -6.14
C THR A 123 -9.86 16.33 -6.40
N SER A 124 -9.66 17.57 -5.94
CA SER A 124 -8.40 18.31 -6.01
C SER A 124 -8.33 19.29 -4.85
N GLN A 125 -7.17 19.38 -4.21
CA GLN A 125 -6.93 20.31 -3.12
C GLN A 125 -5.64 21.06 -3.35
N CYS A 126 -5.56 22.25 -2.76
CA CYS A 126 -4.37 23.07 -2.79
C CYS A 126 -3.91 23.38 -1.37
N PHE A 127 -2.60 23.31 -1.15
CA PHE A 127 -1.96 23.58 0.13
C PHE A 127 -0.84 24.59 -0.09
N ILE A 128 -0.68 25.53 0.85
CA ILE A 128 0.41 26.50 0.83
C ILE A 128 1.43 26.08 1.89
N ARG A 129 2.66 25.78 1.46
CA ARG A 129 3.80 25.54 2.35
C ARG A 129 4.97 26.38 1.89
N ASN A 130 5.66 27.06 2.82
CA ASN A 130 6.81 27.91 2.50
C ASN A 130 6.51 28.93 1.37
N ASN A 131 5.30 29.53 1.37
CA ASN A 131 4.80 30.44 0.34
C ASN A 131 4.63 29.86 -1.08
N ILE A 132 4.65 28.53 -1.24
CA ILE A 132 4.40 27.85 -2.52
C ILE A 132 3.00 27.23 -2.48
N LEU A 133 2.10 27.69 -3.36
CA LEU A 133 0.78 27.09 -3.58
C LEU A 133 0.93 25.82 -4.42
N THR A 134 0.70 24.68 -3.80
CA THR A 134 0.74 23.36 -4.43
C THR A 134 -0.66 22.81 -4.55
N CYS A 135 -1.11 22.46 -5.76
CA CYS A 135 -2.36 21.75 -5.96
C CYS A 135 -2.09 20.30 -6.36
N GLN A 136 -2.94 19.38 -5.94
CA GLN A 136 -2.86 17.97 -6.33
C GLN A 136 -4.25 17.39 -6.50
N ARG A 137 -4.42 16.46 -7.46
CA ARG A 137 -5.64 15.66 -7.57
C ARG A 137 -5.63 14.48 -6.60
N ASN A 138 -6.80 14.12 -6.10
CA ASN A 138 -6.97 12.98 -5.21
C ASN A 138 -6.82 11.67 -5.98
N ILE A 139 -5.61 11.09 -5.98
CA ILE A 139 -5.31 9.89 -6.77
C ILE A 139 -6.01 8.64 -6.25
N PHE A 140 -6.27 8.57 -4.94
CA PHE A 140 -6.93 7.41 -4.33
C PHE A 140 -8.45 7.57 -4.29
N ASN A 141 -8.98 8.80 -4.30
CA ASN A 141 -10.41 9.08 -4.37
C ASN A 141 -10.79 10.05 -5.51
N PRO A 142 -10.65 9.64 -6.78
CA PRO A 142 -10.89 10.51 -7.93
C PRO A 142 -12.37 10.82 -8.22
N GLU A 143 -13.33 10.06 -7.66
CA GLU A 143 -14.77 10.16 -7.94
C GLU A 143 -15.61 10.55 -6.71
N ARG A 144 -15.02 11.11 -5.65
CA ARG A 144 -15.72 11.57 -4.43
C ARG A 144 -16.51 10.46 -3.71
N ASN A 145 -15.89 9.30 -3.51
CA ASN A 145 -16.49 8.19 -2.79
C ASN A 145 -15.81 8.00 -1.43
N ARG A 146 -16.56 8.02 -0.33
CA ARG A 146 -16.05 8.08 1.06
C ARG A 146 -15.10 6.95 1.46
N ALA A 147 -15.21 5.80 0.80
CA ALA A 147 -14.27 4.71 0.98
C ALA A 147 -13.93 4.11 -0.39
N THR A 148 -12.64 4.13 -0.74
CA THR A 148 -12.20 3.59 -2.02
C THR A 148 -11.40 2.32 -1.82
N GLU A 149 -11.99 1.21 -2.27
CA GLU A 149 -11.25 -0.04 -2.37
C GLU A 149 -10.42 -0.07 -3.65
N TRP A 150 -9.16 -0.47 -3.51
CA TRP A 150 -8.20 -0.65 -4.59
C TRP A 150 -7.72 -2.10 -4.61
N SER A 151 -7.73 -2.70 -5.79
CA SER A 151 -7.22 -4.06 -6.01
C SER A 151 -5.72 -4.05 -6.26
N ILE A 152 -4.97 -4.84 -5.50
CA ILE A 152 -3.52 -5.00 -5.67
C ILE A 152 -3.27 -6.04 -6.75
N ARG A 153 -2.80 -5.59 -7.90
CA ARG A 153 -2.44 -6.48 -9.01
C ARG A 153 -1.01 -7.00 -8.88
N LYS A 154 -0.11 -6.20 -8.33
CA LYS A 154 1.29 -6.59 -8.09
C LYS A 154 1.85 -5.82 -6.92
N LEU A 155 2.50 -6.52 -5.98
CA LEU A 155 3.24 -5.91 -4.88
C LEU A 155 4.55 -6.67 -4.66
N THR A 156 5.65 -5.97 -4.89
CA THR A 156 7.03 -6.46 -4.75
C THR A 156 7.84 -5.44 -3.97
N LYS A 157 9.13 -5.70 -3.70
CA LYS A 157 10.00 -4.74 -3.02
C LYS A 157 10.13 -3.40 -3.75
N THR A 158 10.04 -3.37 -5.07
CA THR A 158 10.33 -2.17 -5.90
C THR A 158 9.16 -1.72 -6.77
N LYS A 159 8.05 -2.46 -6.78
CA LYS A 159 6.89 -2.16 -7.63
C LYS A 159 5.57 -2.47 -6.95
N LEU A 160 4.67 -1.49 -6.98
CA LEU A 160 3.26 -1.61 -6.61
C LEU A 160 2.40 -1.27 -7.83
N ILE A 161 1.43 -2.13 -8.15
CA ILE A 161 0.39 -1.87 -9.15
C ILE A 161 -0.95 -2.09 -8.49
N ILE A 162 -1.76 -1.03 -8.45
CA ILE A 162 -3.13 -1.10 -7.96
C ILE A 162 -4.09 -0.64 -9.05
N THR A 163 -5.30 -1.19 -9.02
CA THR A 163 -6.36 -0.87 -9.97
C THR A 163 -7.68 -0.70 -9.27
N LYS A 164 -8.54 0.15 -9.83
CA LYS A 164 -9.91 0.36 -9.37
C LYS A 164 -10.82 0.51 -10.56
N SER A 165 -12.05 0.02 -10.45
CA SER A 165 -13.10 0.22 -11.44
C SER A 165 -14.31 0.79 -10.72
N LEU A 166 -14.74 1.98 -11.14
CA LEU A 166 -15.98 2.63 -10.73
C LEU A 166 -16.75 3.01 -12.00
N VAL A 167 -17.06 4.30 -12.19
CA VAL A 167 -17.51 4.84 -13.48
C VAL A 167 -16.36 4.79 -14.48
N ASN A 168 -15.16 5.20 -14.06
CA ASN A 168 -13.94 5.01 -14.84
C ASN A 168 -13.10 3.84 -14.31
N THR A 169 -12.18 3.38 -15.15
CA THR A 169 -11.12 2.44 -14.78
C THR A 169 -9.84 3.20 -14.45
N TYR A 170 -9.25 2.89 -13.32
CA TYR A 170 -8.04 3.54 -12.81
C TYR A 170 -6.94 2.53 -12.59
N LYS A 171 -5.72 2.94 -12.89
CA LYS A 171 -4.52 2.15 -12.62
C LYS A 171 -3.40 3.05 -12.14
N ILE A 172 -2.78 2.67 -11.02
CA ILE A 172 -1.66 3.38 -10.43
C ILE A 172 -0.47 2.43 -10.39
N VAL A 173 0.67 2.89 -10.92
CA VAL A 173 1.94 2.18 -10.85
C VAL A 173 2.92 3.02 -10.05
N LEU A 174 3.43 2.43 -8.98
CA LEU A 174 4.44 3.04 -8.14
C LEU A 174 5.73 2.22 -8.15
N THR A 175 6.84 2.92 -7.97
CA THR A 175 8.19 2.34 -7.92
C THR A 175 9.00 2.86 -6.75
N HIS A 176 9.87 2.02 -6.22
CA HIS A 176 10.86 2.33 -5.18
C HIS A 176 12.22 1.83 -5.63
#